data_AF-A0AAI8KAN8-F1
#
_entry.id   AF-A0AAI8KAN8-F1
#
_cell.length_a   1.000
_cell.length_b   1.000
_cell.length_c   1.000
_cell.angle_alpha   90.00
_cell.angle_beta   90.00
_cell.angle_gamma   90.00
#
_symmetry.space_group_name_H-M   'P 1'
#
loop_
_entity.id
_entity.type
_entity.pdbx_description
1 polymer ?
#
loop_
_entity_poly.entity_id
_entity_poly.type
_entity_poly.pdbx_seq_one_letter_code
_entity_poly.pdbx_strand_id
1 'polypeptide(L)'
;MVFFADETRKRVMNDALYNMKNLLNRLDDQSSKKFKFLLEFVIMTLTYMVNDPELFDRNCSVNIEQVGNKLFSDLESGTMDEVDLEYIFSICYRLLIELQLSSTEQLSSRAIEAIEKIPNFTYGPAASQIRYAEKQMIINVAQHYIHHPALVTLKNLPEVIEQANNQHETFEKSLSEREDRVRALAGELDRYETAFNFVGLYAGFKDMRNGKVFERRINFFYLIILGLTLLLPFGIKILDILKGLDGLKLDAVNMATLAGLEILLLYFFRVALQNFRSIKAQLIQIDLRMTLCQFVQNYAEYSKSIRASNSTVLDRFEQIVFSGIVNDESAIPSTFDGLDKVADLLSKLRK
;
A
#
# COMPACT_ATOMS: atom_id res chain seq x y z
N MET A 1 -31.80 31.57 -0.45
CA MET A 1 -32.54 32.47 -1.36
C MET A 1 -32.43 33.88 -0.82
N VAL A 2 -32.29 34.92 -1.64
CA VAL A 2 -32.30 36.32 -1.16
C VAL A 2 -33.56 36.94 -1.74
N PHE A 3 -34.56 37.23 -0.89
CA PHE A 3 -35.87 37.71 -1.31
C PHE A 3 -36.28 38.99 -0.59
N PHE A 4 -36.33 38.97 0.74
CA PHE A 4 -36.61 40.13 1.60
C PHE A 4 -35.35 40.95 1.89
N ALA A 5 -34.17 40.33 1.89
CA ALA A 5 -32.90 41.04 2.07
C ALA A 5 -32.45 41.81 0.81
N ASP A 6 -33.20 41.72 -0.29
CA ASP A 6 -33.00 42.57 -1.47
C ASP A 6 -33.25 44.06 -1.14
N GLU A 7 -32.31 44.93 -1.50
CA GLU A 7 -32.35 46.36 -1.16
C GLU A 7 -33.56 47.10 -1.74
N THR A 8 -34.04 46.69 -2.92
CA THR A 8 -35.22 47.31 -3.55
C THR A 8 -36.47 46.99 -2.74
N ARG A 9 -36.64 45.72 -2.39
CA ARG A 9 -37.76 45.24 -1.60
C ARG A 9 -37.73 45.73 -0.16
N LYS A 10 -36.54 45.83 0.43
CA LYS A 10 -36.36 46.45 1.75
C LYS A 10 -36.81 47.91 1.74
N ARG A 11 -36.55 48.66 0.66
CA ARG A 11 -37.06 50.03 0.50
C ARG A 11 -38.60 50.06 0.44
N VAL A 12 -39.20 49.22 -0.41
CA VAL A 12 -40.67 49.12 -0.53
C VAL A 12 -41.33 48.81 0.82
N MET A 13 -40.79 47.86 1.60
CA MET A 13 -41.32 47.56 2.93
C MET A 13 -41.19 48.74 3.90
N ASN A 14 -40.08 49.47 3.88
CA ASN A 14 -39.88 50.65 4.72
C ASN A 14 -40.85 51.79 4.38
N ASP A 15 -41.06 52.04 3.09
CA ASP A 15 -42.00 53.05 2.60
C ASP A 15 -43.45 52.68 2.99
N ALA A 16 -43.83 51.41 2.80
CA ALA A 16 -45.13 50.91 3.24
C ALA A 16 -45.32 50.99 4.76
N LEU A 17 -44.30 50.62 5.54
CA LEU A 17 -44.31 50.74 7.00
C LEU A 17 -44.51 52.19 7.46
N TYR A 18 -43.83 53.15 6.83
CA TYR A 18 -43.98 54.56 7.15
C TYR A 18 -45.42 55.04 6.89
N ASN A 19 -45.99 54.68 5.74
CA ASN A 19 -47.36 55.02 5.37
C ASN A 19 -48.39 54.39 6.32
N MET A 20 -48.23 53.11 6.66
CA MET A 20 -49.12 52.39 7.57
C MET A 20 -49.05 52.93 9.01
N LYS A 21 -47.85 53.28 9.52
CA LYS A 21 -47.69 53.90 10.84
C LYS A 21 -48.35 55.29 10.90
N ASN A 22 -48.21 56.08 9.84
CA ASN A 22 -48.89 57.37 9.74
C ASN A 22 -50.41 57.22 9.66
N LEU A 23 -50.91 56.22 8.95
CA LEU A 23 -52.33 55.89 8.92
C LEU A 23 -52.83 55.50 10.32
N LEU A 24 -52.10 54.63 11.02
CA LEU A 24 -52.45 54.19 12.38
C LEU A 24 -52.57 55.37 13.36
N ASN A 25 -51.66 56.35 13.28
CA ASN A 25 -51.68 57.54 14.12
C ASN A 25 -52.84 58.51 13.81
N ARG A 26 -53.44 58.42 12.62
CA ARG A 26 -54.56 59.25 12.16
C ARG A 26 -55.92 58.58 12.36
N LEU A 27 -55.95 57.33 12.82
CA LEU A 27 -57.21 56.63 13.06
C LEU A 27 -57.88 57.17 14.34
N ASP A 28 -59.08 57.69 14.19
CA ASP A 28 -59.94 58.09 15.31
C ASP A 28 -60.51 56.84 16.04
N ASP A 29 -60.96 57.03 17.28
CA ASP A 29 -61.58 55.97 18.11
C ASP A 29 -62.85 55.33 17.51
N GLN A 30 -63.42 55.94 16.46
CA GLN A 30 -64.57 55.42 15.72
C GLN A 30 -64.19 54.39 14.63
N SER A 31 -62.89 54.16 14.41
CA SER A 31 -62.40 53.22 13.40
C SER A 31 -62.75 51.77 13.74
N SER A 32 -63.01 50.94 12.73
CA SER A 32 -63.29 49.51 12.93
C SER A 32 -62.20 48.83 13.76
N LYS A 33 -62.57 48.18 14.86
CA LYS A 33 -61.64 47.42 15.74
C LYS A 33 -60.83 46.39 14.94
N LYS A 34 -61.45 45.80 13.92
CA LYS A 34 -60.82 44.85 13.01
C LYS A 34 -59.77 45.54 12.13
N PHE A 35 -60.11 46.67 11.51
CA PHE A 35 -59.17 47.43 10.69
C PHE A 35 -57.91 47.81 11.47
N LYS A 36 -58.10 48.30 12.71
CA LYS A 36 -56.98 48.63 13.61
C LYS A 36 -56.11 47.41 13.93
N PHE A 37 -56.73 46.26 14.25
CA PHE A 37 -56.00 45.01 14.50
C PHE A 37 -55.19 44.54 13.29
N LEU A 38 -55.80 44.53 12.09
CA LEU A 38 -55.12 44.12 10.86
C LEU A 38 -53.89 45.02 10.60
N LEU A 39 -54.06 46.34 10.76
CA LEU A 39 -53.00 47.31 10.54
C LEU A 39 -51.85 47.12 11.54
N GLU A 40 -52.17 46.94 12.82
CA GLU A 40 -51.17 46.67 13.87
C GLU A 40 -50.41 45.35 13.61
N PHE A 41 -51.11 44.30 13.16
CA PHE A 41 -50.50 43.00 12.84
C PHE A 41 -49.53 43.09 11.66
N VAL A 42 -49.95 43.75 10.58
CA VAL A 42 -49.12 43.95 9.38
C VAL A 42 -47.89 44.79 9.72
N ILE A 43 -48.05 45.91 10.43
CA ILE A 43 -46.94 46.77 10.87
C ILE A 43 -45.95 45.97 11.72
N MET A 44 -46.44 45.18 12.67
CA MET A 44 -45.60 44.35 13.52
C MET A 44 -44.79 43.36 12.69
N THR A 45 -45.44 42.61 11.80
CA THR A 45 -44.80 41.57 10.99
C THR A 45 -43.78 42.17 10.03
N LEU A 46 -44.14 43.24 9.31
CA LEU A 46 -43.21 43.93 8.40
C LEU A 46 -42.04 44.56 9.16
N THR A 47 -42.25 45.11 10.36
CA THR A 47 -41.15 45.61 11.19
C THR A 47 -40.18 44.48 11.54
N TYR A 48 -40.70 43.28 11.84
CA TYR A 48 -39.87 42.13 12.11
C TYR A 48 -39.06 41.70 10.88
N MET A 49 -39.69 41.64 9.71
CA MET A 49 -39.02 41.32 8.44
C MET A 49 -37.94 42.34 8.06
N VAL A 50 -38.17 43.63 8.30
CA VAL A 50 -37.18 44.68 7.98
C VAL A 50 -35.97 44.63 8.91
N ASN A 51 -36.19 44.29 10.19
CA ASN A 51 -35.12 44.19 11.17
C ASN A 51 -34.22 42.97 10.93
N ASP A 52 -34.81 41.83 10.55
CA ASP A 52 -34.08 40.60 10.25
C ASP A 52 -34.61 39.91 8.99
N PRO A 53 -34.27 40.44 7.79
CA PRO A 53 -34.79 39.90 6.54
C PRO A 53 -34.18 38.53 6.18
N GLU A 54 -32.94 38.28 6.61
CA GLU A 54 -32.24 37.01 6.35
C GLU A 54 -32.90 35.83 7.05
N LEU A 55 -33.45 36.05 8.25
CA LEU A 55 -34.21 35.05 8.97
C LEU A 55 -35.44 34.58 8.19
N PHE A 56 -36.18 35.49 7.56
CA PHE A 56 -37.33 35.14 6.73
C PHE A 56 -36.90 34.47 5.42
N ASP A 57 -35.84 34.96 4.80
CA ASP A 57 -35.29 34.40 3.57
C ASP A 57 -34.81 32.95 3.72
N ARG A 58 -34.29 32.59 4.90
CA ARG A 58 -33.84 31.23 5.20
C ARG A 58 -35.00 30.29 5.53
N ASN A 59 -35.97 30.75 6.32
CA ASN A 59 -36.93 29.85 6.98
C ASN A 59 -38.33 29.88 6.34
N CYS A 60 -38.62 30.83 5.44
CA CYS A 60 -39.95 30.99 4.84
C CYS A 60 -39.99 30.72 3.32
N SER A 61 -39.17 29.80 2.82
CA SER A 61 -39.00 29.55 1.39
C SER A 61 -40.31 29.19 0.68
N VAL A 62 -41.21 28.45 1.32
CA VAL A 62 -42.45 27.96 0.69
C VAL A 62 -43.41 29.11 0.45
N ASN A 63 -43.66 29.98 1.43
CA ASN A 63 -44.54 31.13 1.23
C ASN A 63 -43.87 32.24 0.41
N ILE A 64 -42.54 32.38 0.46
CA ILE A 64 -41.82 33.28 -0.44
C ILE A 64 -42.12 32.92 -1.91
N GLU A 65 -42.02 31.65 -2.28
CA GLU A 65 -42.31 31.19 -3.64
C GLU A 65 -43.79 31.35 -4.02
N GLN A 66 -44.72 31.09 -3.08
CA GLN A 66 -46.15 31.09 -3.38
C GLN A 66 -46.82 32.48 -3.38
N VAL A 67 -46.45 33.33 -2.42
CA VAL A 67 -47.16 34.60 -2.15
C VAL A 67 -46.24 35.81 -1.98
N GLY A 68 -44.92 35.62 -1.96
CA GLY A 68 -43.96 36.70 -1.74
C GLY A 68 -44.08 37.83 -2.77
N ASN A 69 -44.16 37.51 -4.07
CA ASN A 69 -44.27 38.55 -5.12
C ASN A 69 -45.59 39.32 -5.02
N LYS A 70 -46.67 38.65 -4.60
CA LYS A 70 -47.98 39.29 -4.43
C LYS A 70 -47.96 40.29 -3.28
N LEU A 71 -47.28 39.97 -2.17
CA LEU A 71 -47.08 40.91 -1.06
C LEU A 71 -46.49 42.23 -1.56
N PHE A 72 -45.42 42.17 -2.36
CA PHE A 72 -44.79 43.38 -2.88
C PHE A 72 -45.67 44.16 -3.85
N SER A 73 -46.43 43.46 -4.71
CA SER A 73 -47.43 44.09 -5.56
C SER A 73 -48.52 44.84 -4.75
N ASP A 74 -48.95 44.27 -3.63
CA ASP A 74 -49.98 44.85 -2.76
C ASP A 74 -49.40 45.99 -1.88
N LEU A 75 -48.11 45.96 -1.54
CA LEU A 75 -47.44 47.04 -0.82
C LEU A 75 -47.15 48.26 -1.71
N GLU A 76 -46.89 48.04 -3.00
CA GLU A 76 -46.60 49.11 -3.97
C GLU A 76 -47.85 49.86 -4.45
N SER A 77 -49.02 49.22 -4.45
CA SER A 77 -50.28 49.84 -4.92
C SER A 77 -50.76 51.00 -4.04
N GLY A 78 -50.37 51.00 -2.76
CA GLY A 78 -50.59 52.11 -1.82
C GLY A 78 -52.04 52.37 -1.40
N THR A 79 -53.01 51.61 -1.90
CA THR A 79 -54.40 51.62 -1.43
C THR A 79 -54.53 50.76 -0.16
N MET A 80 -55.16 51.33 0.87
CA MET A 80 -55.30 50.71 2.20
C MET A 80 -56.76 50.68 2.63
N ASP A 81 -57.62 50.12 1.77
CA ASP A 81 -58.98 49.78 2.22
C ASP A 81 -58.93 48.52 3.11
N GLU A 82 -60.05 48.19 3.78
CA GLU A 82 -60.09 47.03 4.69
C GLU A 82 -59.84 45.70 3.95
N VAL A 83 -60.15 45.64 2.65
CA VAL A 83 -60.05 44.43 1.82
C VAL A 83 -58.60 44.17 1.40
N ASP A 84 -57.91 45.19 0.92
CA ASP A 84 -56.47 45.18 0.59
C ASP A 84 -55.65 44.83 1.84
N LEU A 85 -55.99 45.45 2.98
CA LEU A 85 -55.31 45.18 4.24
C LEU A 85 -55.53 43.75 4.74
N GLU A 86 -56.72 43.17 4.53
CA GLU A 86 -56.97 41.76 4.81
C GLU A 86 -56.08 40.82 3.97
N TYR A 87 -55.84 41.14 2.69
CA TYR A 87 -54.95 40.34 1.85
C TYR A 87 -53.50 40.39 2.35
N ILE A 88 -52.98 41.59 2.60
CA ILE A 88 -51.61 41.79 3.12
C ILE A 88 -51.45 41.09 4.47
N PHE A 89 -52.45 41.22 5.36
CA PHE A 89 -52.51 40.52 6.63
C PHE A 89 -52.42 39.00 6.45
N SER A 90 -53.17 38.43 5.50
CA SER A 90 -53.18 36.98 5.27
C SER A 90 -51.81 36.45 4.83
N ILE A 91 -51.06 37.23 4.04
CA ILE A 91 -49.69 36.87 3.63
C ILE A 91 -48.72 36.99 4.80
N CYS A 92 -48.81 38.08 5.57
CA CYS A 92 -48.00 38.28 6.78
C CYS A 92 -48.21 37.14 7.78
N TYR A 93 -49.46 36.71 7.98
CA TYR A 93 -49.80 35.60 8.86
C TYR A 93 -49.18 34.28 8.38
N ARG A 94 -49.29 33.96 7.08
CA ARG A 94 -48.66 32.76 6.50
C ARG A 94 -47.14 32.74 6.71
N LEU A 95 -46.47 33.85 6.44
CA LEU A 95 -45.02 33.98 6.62
C LEU A 95 -44.61 33.82 8.08
N LEU A 96 -45.39 34.36 9.02
CA LEU A 96 -45.13 34.24 10.46
C LEU A 96 -45.29 32.80 10.95
N ILE A 97 -46.33 32.09 10.50
CA ILE A 97 -46.55 30.69 10.87
C ILE A 97 -45.48 29.78 10.25
N GLU A 98 -45.06 30.02 9.00
CA GLU A 98 -43.95 29.25 8.41
C GLU A 98 -42.64 29.49 9.15
N LEU A 99 -42.37 30.73 9.57
CA LEU A 99 -41.22 31.05 10.40
C LEU A 99 -41.26 30.26 11.71
N GLN A 100 -42.43 30.17 12.36
CA GLN A 100 -42.60 29.38 13.58
C GLN A 100 -42.39 27.88 13.35
N LEU A 101 -42.75 27.36 12.18
CA LEU A 101 -42.60 25.93 11.84
C LEU A 101 -41.16 25.57 11.47
N SER A 102 -40.45 26.47 10.80
CA SER A 102 -39.12 26.20 10.23
C SER A 102 -37.98 26.74 11.09
N SER A 103 -38.23 27.69 11.99
CA SER A 103 -37.22 28.23 12.90
C SER A 103 -37.17 27.49 14.23
N THR A 104 -35.96 27.36 14.78
CA THR A 104 -35.76 26.94 16.18
C THR A 104 -36.01 28.07 17.18
N GLU A 105 -36.11 29.31 16.71
CA GLU A 105 -36.38 30.48 17.53
C GLU A 105 -37.89 30.64 17.76
N GLN A 106 -38.27 30.88 19.02
CA GLN A 106 -39.66 31.18 19.35
C GLN A 106 -40.06 32.56 18.84
N LEU A 107 -41.27 32.67 18.31
CA LEU A 107 -41.86 33.96 17.99
C LEU A 107 -41.88 34.87 19.22
N SER A 108 -41.70 36.17 19.00
CA SER A 108 -41.83 37.16 20.08
C SER A 108 -43.19 37.06 20.78
N SER A 109 -43.24 37.33 22.09
CA SER A 109 -44.49 37.30 22.87
C SER A 109 -45.59 38.17 22.23
N ARG A 110 -45.22 39.32 21.66
CA ARG A 110 -46.12 40.22 20.93
C ARG A 110 -46.74 39.55 19.70
N ALA A 111 -45.97 38.78 18.95
CA ALA A 111 -46.45 38.06 17.78
C ALA A 111 -47.40 36.91 18.18
N ILE A 112 -47.09 36.21 19.27
CA ILE A 112 -47.96 35.15 19.81
C ILE A 112 -49.31 35.73 20.25
N GLU A 113 -49.30 36.80 21.05
CA GLU A 113 -50.53 37.49 21.48
C GLU A 113 -51.37 38.01 20.29
N ALA A 114 -50.70 38.45 19.22
CA ALA A 114 -51.38 38.90 18.01
C ALA A 114 -52.06 37.73 17.27
N ILE A 115 -51.41 36.55 17.22
CA ILE A 115 -51.98 35.33 16.65
C ILE A 115 -53.21 34.85 17.45
N GLU A 116 -53.15 34.88 18.78
CA GLU A 116 -54.27 34.46 19.65
C GLU A 116 -55.53 35.31 19.46
N LYS A 117 -55.39 36.56 19.00
CA LYS A 117 -56.52 37.46 18.74
C LYS A 117 -57.19 37.23 17.37
N ILE A 118 -56.56 36.47 16.47
CA ILE A 118 -57.06 36.24 15.11
C ILE A 118 -58.49 35.66 15.09
N PRO A 119 -58.85 34.64 15.91
CA PRO A 119 -60.19 34.06 15.89
C PRO A 119 -61.32 35.01 16.32
N ASN A 120 -60.98 36.14 16.94
CA ASN A 120 -61.97 37.10 17.45
C ASN A 120 -62.61 37.97 16.35
N PHE A 121 -62.11 37.87 15.11
CA PHE A 121 -62.59 38.67 13.98
C PHE A 121 -63.12 37.81 12.85
N THR A 122 -64.05 38.35 12.07
CA THR A 122 -64.54 37.73 10.83
C THR A 122 -63.79 38.28 9.63
N TYR A 123 -63.30 37.38 8.78
CA TYR A 123 -62.51 37.72 7.59
C TYR A 123 -63.33 37.41 6.34
N GLY A 124 -63.23 38.27 5.34
CA GLY A 124 -63.85 38.04 4.03
C GLY A 124 -62.85 37.30 3.13
N PRO A 125 -62.11 38.04 2.28
CA PRO A 125 -61.13 37.47 1.36
C PRO A 125 -60.02 36.66 2.06
N ALA A 126 -59.59 37.06 3.26
CA ALA A 126 -58.50 36.41 3.99
C ALA A 126 -58.88 35.07 4.63
N ALA A 127 -60.18 34.76 4.81
CA ALA A 127 -60.62 33.57 5.55
C ALA A 127 -60.08 32.25 4.96
N SER A 128 -59.97 32.17 3.63
CA SER A 128 -59.43 30.99 2.95
C SER A 128 -57.94 30.78 3.23
N GLN A 129 -57.17 31.88 3.26
CA GLN A 129 -55.72 31.89 3.47
C GLN A 129 -55.38 31.60 4.93
N ILE A 130 -56.14 32.15 5.88
CA ILE A 130 -56.00 31.86 7.31
C ILE A 130 -56.25 30.38 7.56
N ARG A 131 -57.36 29.83 7.04
CA ARG A 131 -57.67 28.40 7.16
C ARG A 131 -56.62 27.50 6.51
N TYR A 132 -56.01 27.93 5.41
CA TYR A 132 -54.88 27.23 4.81
C TYR A 132 -53.68 27.21 5.75
N ALA A 133 -53.29 28.37 6.28
CA ALA A 133 -52.17 28.53 7.21
C ALA A 133 -52.34 27.64 8.46
N GLU A 134 -53.55 27.60 9.03
CA GLU A 134 -53.85 26.82 10.24
C GLU A 134 -53.88 25.31 10.00
N LYS A 135 -54.36 24.84 8.84
CA LYS A 135 -54.70 23.42 8.65
C LYS A 135 -53.81 22.67 7.67
N GLN A 136 -53.42 23.30 6.57
CA GLN A 136 -52.79 22.63 5.43
C GLN A 136 -51.35 23.06 5.21
N MET A 137 -50.96 24.25 5.68
CA MET A 137 -49.64 24.78 5.43
C MET A 137 -48.54 23.93 6.08
N ILE A 138 -48.75 23.40 7.29
CA ILE A 138 -47.79 22.51 7.94
C ILE A 138 -47.48 21.26 7.10
N ILE A 139 -48.49 20.70 6.41
CA ILE A 139 -48.32 19.53 5.54
C ILE A 139 -47.46 19.92 4.35
N ASN A 140 -47.73 21.07 3.72
CA ASN A 140 -46.98 21.52 2.55
C ASN A 140 -45.53 21.88 2.89
N VAL A 141 -45.32 22.56 4.01
CA VAL A 141 -43.98 22.89 4.52
C VAL A 141 -43.22 21.61 4.83
N ALA A 142 -43.83 20.66 5.55
CA ALA A 142 -43.21 19.36 5.82
C ALA A 142 -42.90 18.56 4.54
N GLN A 143 -43.81 18.56 3.57
CA GLN A 143 -43.58 17.90 2.27
C GLN A 143 -42.38 18.51 1.53
N HIS A 144 -42.25 19.84 1.54
CA HIS A 144 -41.12 20.53 0.92
C HIS A 144 -39.78 20.11 1.53
N TYR A 145 -39.70 20.05 2.87
CA TYR A 145 -38.48 19.63 3.55
C TYR A 145 -38.19 18.13 3.42
N ILE A 146 -39.19 17.25 3.58
CA ILE A 146 -39.01 15.79 3.50
C ILE A 146 -38.53 15.34 2.11
N HIS A 147 -39.02 15.98 1.05
CA HIS A 147 -38.61 15.65 -0.32
C HIS A 147 -37.33 16.39 -0.76
N HIS A 148 -36.67 17.13 0.14
CA HIS A 148 -35.41 17.79 -0.17
C HIS A 148 -34.34 16.74 -0.55
N PRO A 149 -33.53 16.95 -1.61
CA PRO A 149 -32.57 15.97 -2.12
C PRO A 149 -31.62 15.37 -1.06
N ALA A 150 -31.22 16.19 -0.08
CA ALA A 150 -30.38 15.75 1.02
C ALA A 150 -31.05 14.69 1.91
N LEU A 151 -32.36 14.81 2.20
CA LEU A 151 -33.09 13.82 3.00
C LEU A 151 -33.41 12.57 2.19
N VAL A 152 -33.66 12.71 0.89
CA VAL A 152 -33.80 11.57 -0.02
C VAL A 152 -32.50 10.75 -0.07
N THR A 153 -31.35 11.42 -0.02
CA THR A 153 -30.04 10.74 0.03
C THR A 153 -29.84 9.97 1.34
N LEU A 154 -30.32 10.50 2.48
CA LEU A 154 -30.28 9.78 3.75
C LEU A 154 -31.07 8.48 3.72
N LYS A 155 -32.17 8.41 2.95
CA LYS A 155 -32.93 7.17 2.77
C LYS A 155 -32.09 6.06 2.12
N ASN A 156 -31.15 6.42 1.26
CA ASN A 156 -30.28 5.49 0.55
C ASN A 156 -28.99 5.17 1.33
N LEU A 157 -28.78 5.77 2.50
CA LEU A 157 -27.58 5.58 3.32
C LEU A 157 -27.31 4.10 3.68
N PRO A 158 -28.32 3.27 4.04
CA PRO A 158 -28.07 1.86 4.34
C PRO A 158 -27.47 1.09 3.15
N GLU A 159 -27.93 1.37 1.93
CA GLU A 159 -27.42 0.73 0.71
C GLU A 159 -25.97 1.14 0.44
N VAL A 160 -25.64 2.42 0.63
CA VAL A 160 -24.27 2.91 0.48
C VAL A 160 -23.32 2.27 1.51
N ILE A 161 -23.78 2.09 2.75
CA ILE A 161 -23.01 1.41 3.80
C ILE A 161 -22.77 -0.06 3.44
N GLU A 162 -23.79 -0.77 2.95
CA GLU A 162 -23.68 -2.16 2.52
C GLU A 162 -22.68 -2.31 1.35
N GLN A 163 -22.76 -1.44 0.35
CA GLN A 163 -21.83 -1.42 -0.77
C GLN A 163 -20.39 -1.16 -0.32
N ALA A 164 -20.18 -0.23 0.61
CA ALA A 164 -18.86 0.07 1.16
C ALA A 164 -18.28 -1.13 1.92
N ASN A 165 -19.08 -1.83 2.72
CA ASN A 165 -18.65 -3.03 3.45
C ASN A 165 -18.28 -4.17 2.48
N ASN A 166 -19.10 -4.42 1.46
CA ASN A 166 -18.84 -5.45 0.45
C ASN A 166 -17.55 -5.16 -0.35
N GLN A 167 -17.30 -3.89 -0.69
CA GLN A 167 -16.05 -3.48 -1.31
C GLN A 167 -14.86 -3.68 -0.37
N HIS A 168 -15.00 -3.33 0.91
CA HIS A 168 -13.96 -3.52 1.91
C HIS A 168 -13.56 -4.99 2.05
N GLU A 169 -14.53 -5.91 2.16
CA GLU A 169 -14.26 -7.35 2.21
C GLU A 169 -13.56 -7.86 0.95
N THR A 170 -13.99 -7.38 -0.23
CA THR A 170 -13.35 -7.75 -1.50
C THR A 170 -11.92 -7.23 -1.58
N PHE A 171 -11.67 -6.00 -1.13
CA PHE A 171 -10.34 -5.40 -1.10
C PHE A 171 -9.42 -6.15 -0.14
N GLU A 172 -9.85 -6.42 1.09
CA GLU A 172 -9.11 -7.21 2.09
C GLU A 172 -8.70 -8.57 1.53
N LYS A 173 -9.65 -9.29 0.91
CA LYS A 173 -9.36 -10.59 0.27
C LYS A 173 -8.30 -10.45 -0.83
N SER A 174 -8.43 -9.46 -1.71
CA SER A 174 -7.48 -9.23 -2.79
C SER A 174 -6.09 -8.84 -2.28
N LEU A 175 -6.01 -8.14 -1.15
CA LEU A 175 -4.77 -7.70 -0.53
C LEU A 175 -4.03 -8.91 0.06
N SER A 176 -4.76 -9.76 0.78
CA SER A 176 -4.26 -11.01 1.35
C SER A 176 -3.70 -11.94 0.27
N GLU A 177 -4.45 -12.16 -0.82
CA GLU A 177 -3.99 -12.98 -1.96
C GLU A 177 -2.71 -12.42 -2.61
N ARG A 178 -2.57 -11.10 -2.68
CA ARG A 178 -1.35 -10.45 -3.20
C ARG A 178 -0.17 -10.61 -2.24
N GLU A 179 -0.41 -10.47 -0.94
CA GLU A 179 0.64 -10.66 0.06
C GLU A 179 1.18 -12.09 0.03
N ASP A 180 0.31 -13.10 -0.07
CA ASP A 180 0.71 -14.49 -0.21
C ASP A 180 1.54 -14.74 -1.48
N ARG A 181 1.16 -14.14 -2.61
CA ARG A 181 1.95 -14.21 -3.85
C ARG A 181 3.33 -13.57 -3.71
N VAL A 182 3.43 -12.43 -3.01
CA VAL A 182 4.71 -11.76 -2.77
C VAL A 182 5.60 -12.61 -1.87
N ARG A 183 5.05 -13.20 -0.80
CA ARG A 183 5.78 -14.11 0.08
C ARG A 183 6.27 -15.36 -0.65
N ALA A 184 5.43 -15.94 -1.52
CA ALA A 184 5.81 -17.08 -2.35
C ALA A 184 6.98 -16.72 -3.29
N LEU A 185 6.90 -15.57 -3.98
CA LEU A 185 7.94 -15.11 -4.89
C LEU A 185 9.26 -14.81 -4.15
N ALA A 186 9.19 -14.21 -2.96
CA ALA A 186 10.37 -13.98 -2.12
C ALA A 186 11.06 -15.30 -1.74
N GLY A 187 10.28 -16.35 -1.43
CA GLY A 187 10.81 -17.69 -1.15
C GLY A 187 11.46 -18.34 -2.37
N GLU A 188 10.92 -18.13 -3.57
CA GLU A 188 11.55 -18.61 -4.81
C GLU A 188 12.85 -17.86 -5.13
N LEU A 189 12.89 -16.55 -4.92
CA LEU A 189 14.11 -15.74 -5.13
C LEU A 189 15.25 -16.19 -4.21
N ASP A 190 14.99 -16.43 -2.93
CA ASP A 190 15.96 -16.94 -1.95
C ASP A 190 16.56 -18.29 -2.40
N ARG A 191 15.71 -19.15 -2.98
CA ARG A 191 16.15 -20.43 -3.57
C ARG A 191 17.04 -20.22 -4.79
N TYR A 192 16.70 -19.29 -5.67
CA TYR A 192 17.50 -18.97 -6.85
C TYR A 192 18.85 -18.34 -6.49
N GLU A 193 18.89 -17.42 -5.52
CA GLU A 193 20.13 -16.80 -5.03
C GLU A 193 21.08 -17.88 -4.45
N THR A 194 20.54 -18.78 -3.64
CA THR A 194 21.30 -19.90 -3.06
C THR A 194 21.86 -20.81 -4.16
N ALA A 195 21.03 -21.21 -5.14
CA ALA A 195 21.47 -22.05 -6.25
C ALA A 195 22.55 -21.36 -7.10
N PHE A 196 22.41 -20.06 -7.37
CA PHE A 196 23.38 -19.29 -8.14
C PHE A 196 24.75 -19.20 -7.45
N ASN A 197 24.77 -19.02 -6.12
CA ASN A 197 26.02 -18.99 -5.34
C ASN A 197 26.80 -20.32 -5.43
N PHE A 198 26.12 -21.47 -5.41
CA PHE A 198 26.79 -22.78 -5.57
C PHE A 198 27.28 -23.04 -7.00
N VAL A 199 26.56 -22.55 -8.01
CA VAL A 199 27.01 -22.58 -9.41
C VAL A 199 28.29 -21.74 -9.59
N GLY A 200 28.34 -20.56 -8.95
CA GLY A 200 29.55 -19.72 -8.92
C GLY A 200 30.75 -20.40 -8.25
N LEU A 201 30.53 -21.03 -7.10
CA LEU A 201 31.59 -21.79 -6.40
C LEU A 201 32.09 -22.98 -7.24
N TYR A 202 31.19 -23.72 -7.87
CA TYR A 202 31.57 -24.83 -8.76
C TYR A 202 32.42 -24.32 -9.93
N ALA A 203 32.04 -23.21 -10.57
CA ALA A 203 32.82 -22.60 -11.63
C ALA A 203 34.23 -22.20 -11.14
N GLY A 204 34.34 -21.56 -9.97
CA GLY A 204 35.62 -21.22 -9.36
C GLY A 204 36.52 -22.44 -9.10
N PHE A 205 35.98 -23.51 -8.54
CA PHE A 205 36.74 -24.75 -8.33
C PHE A 205 37.13 -25.44 -9.65
N LYS A 206 36.27 -25.38 -10.68
CA LYS A 206 36.58 -25.91 -12.01
C LYS A 206 37.78 -25.20 -12.64
N ASP A 207 37.87 -23.89 -12.49
CA ASP A 207 39.01 -23.11 -13.00
C ASP A 207 40.30 -23.44 -12.23
N MET A 208 40.23 -23.53 -10.90
CA MET A 208 41.36 -24.00 -10.07
C MET A 208 41.83 -25.40 -10.47
N ARG A 209 40.89 -26.31 -10.72
CA ARG A 209 41.18 -27.67 -11.19
C ARG A 209 41.93 -27.66 -12.52
N ASN A 210 41.47 -26.86 -13.49
CA ASN A 210 42.09 -26.77 -14.80
C ASN A 210 43.54 -26.28 -14.70
N GLY A 211 43.80 -25.26 -13.86
CA GLY A 211 45.15 -24.80 -13.55
C GLY A 211 46.03 -25.91 -12.97
N LYS A 212 45.53 -26.67 -11.99
CA LYS A 212 46.27 -27.78 -11.37
C LYS A 212 46.50 -28.96 -12.31
N VAL A 213 45.57 -29.26 -13.23
CA VAL A 213 45.76 -30.27 -14.26
C VAL A 213 46.89 -29.86 -15.22
N PHE A 214 46.98 -28.58 -15.55
CA PHE A 214 48.08 -28.05 -16.36
C PHE A 214 49.42 -28.18 -15.62
N GLU A 215 49.52 -27.74 -14.37
CA GLU A 215 50.72 -27.93 -13.53
C GLU A 215 51.13 -29.41 -13.44
N ARG A 216 50.17 -30.32 -13.28
CA ARG A 216 50.42 -31.77 -13.24
C ARG A 216 51.05 -32.27 -14.54
N ARG A 217 50.56 -31.83 -15.70
CA ARG A 217 51.10 -32.23 -17.01
C ARG A 217 52.52 -31.75 -17.20
N ILE A 218 52.80 -30.49 -16.84
CA ILE A 218 54.15 -29.92 -16.89
C ILE A 218 55.09 -30.68 -15.94
N ASN A 219 54.67 -30.95 -14.71
CA ASN A 219 55.47 -31.70 -13.74
C ASN A 219 55.75 -33.14 -14.21
N PHE A 220 54.74 -33.81 -14.78
CA PHE A 220 54.90 -35.14 -15.37
C PHE A 220 55.93 -35.16 -16.52
N PHE A 221 55.90 -34.13 -17.37
CA PHE A 221 56.89 -34.00 -18.45
C PHE A 221 58.31 -33.82 -17.89
N TYR A 222 58.48 -33.01 -16.84
CA TYR A 222 59.78 -32.88 -16.14
C TYR A 222 60.25 -34.20 -15.52
N LEU A 223 59.34 -35.00 -14.94
CA LEU A 223 59.67 -36.32 -14.42
C LEU A 223 60.19 -37.27 -15.50
N ILE A 224 59.58 -37.26 -16.70
CA ILE A 224 60.06 -38.06 -17.83
C ILE A 224 61.46 -37.61 -18.25
N ILE A 225 61.71 -36.30 -18.38
CA ILE A 225 63.02 -35.77 -18.76
C ILE A 225 64.09 -36.17 -17.74
N LEU A 226 63.81 -36.00 -16.44
CA LEU A 226 64.74 -36.38 -15.38
C LEU A 226 65.00 -37.90 -15.36
N GLY A 227 63.95 -38.71 -15.56
CA GLY A 227 64.07 -40.17 -15.65
C GLY A 227 64.92 -40.62 -16.85
N LEU A 228 64.71 -40.03 -18.02
CA LEU A 228 65.54 -40.31 -19.20
C LEU A 228 67.00 -39.87 -19.00
N THR A 229 67.21 -38.71 -18.39
CA THR A 229 68.55 -38.18 -18.07
C THR A 229 69.30 -39.11 -17.11
N LEU A 230 68.59 -39.69 -16.13
CA LEU A 230 69.16 -40.65 -15.18
C LEU A 230 69.59 -41.97 -15.86
N LEU A 231 68.87 -42.41 -16.89
CA LEU A 231 69.17 -43.66 -17.63
C LEU A 231 70.26 -43.48 -18.69
N LEU A 232 70.53 -42.24 -19.12
CA LEU A 232 71.48 -41.89 -20.16
C LEU A 232 72.92 -42.44 -19.93
N PRO A 233 73.55 -42.31 -18.75
CA PRO A 233 74.89 -42.85 -18.52
C PRO A 233 74.96 -44.38 -18.66
N PHE A 234 73.92 -45.10 -18.20
CA PHE A 234 73.82 -46.55 -18.37
C PHE A 234 73.61 -46.94 -19.84
N GLY A 235 72.77 -46.19 -20.56
CA GLY A 235 72.49 -46.41 -21.98
C GLY A 235 73.75 -46.25 -22.85
N ILE A 236 74.56 -45.22 -22.58
CA ILE A 236 75.83 -44.99 -23.28
C ILE A 236 76.78 -46.18 -23.05
N LYS A 237 76.96 -46.63 -21.81
CA LYS A 237 77.80 -47.80 -21.50
C LYS A 237 77.36 -49.06 -22.23
N ILE A 238 76.05 -49.32 -22.28
CA ILE A 238 75.51 -50.50 -23.00
C ILE A 238 75.85 -50.43 -24.49
N LEU A 239 75.73 -49.24 -25.11
CA LEU A 239 76.08 -49.03 -26.52
C LEU A 239 77.58 -49.20 -26.79
N ASP A 240 78.44 -48.72 -25.89
CA ASP A 240 79.90 -48.86 -26.01
C ASP A 240 80.33 -50.33 -25.95
N ILE A 241 79.74 -51.11 -25.02
CA ILE A 241 79.97 -52.57 -24.91
C ILE A 241 79.52 -53.31 -26.18
N LEU A 242 78.34 -52.99 -26.72
CA LEU A 242 77.78 -53.62 -27.93
C LEU A 242 78.60 -53.33 -29.19
N LYS A 243 79.23 -52.16 -29.28
CA LYS A 243 80.03 -51.75 -30.45
C LYS A 243 81.50 -52.14 -30.36
N GLY A 244 81.93 -52.77 -29.27
CA GLY A 244 83.33 -53.19 -29.07
C GLY A 244 84.33 -52.04 -29.08
N LEU A 245 83.86 -50.82 -28.77
CA LEU A 245 84.72 -49.65 -28.64
C LEU A 245 85.35 -49.69 -27.24
N ASP A 246 86.68 -49.71 -27.14
CA ASP A 246 87.45 -49.46 -25.90
C ASP A 246 87.35 -47.96 -25.50
N GLY A 247 86.13 -47.44 -25.43
CA GLY A 247 85.83 -46.06 -25.08
C GLY A 247 85.55 -45.91 -23.60
N LEU A 248 86.36 -45.07 -22.93
CA LEU A 248 86.32 -44.67 -21.51
C LEU A 248 86.90 -45.66 -20.50
N LYS A 249 88.23 -45.57 -20.29
CA LYS A 249 88.85 -45.97 -19.01
C LYS A 249 88.34 -45.01 -17.92
N LEU A 250 87.38 -45.47 -17.13
CA LEU A 250 86.86 -44.72 -16.00
C LEU A 250 87.87 -44.80 -14.85
N ASP A 251 88.63 -43.75 -14.62
CA ASP A 251 89.39 -43.59 -13.39
C ASP A 251 88.45 -43.47 -12.17
N ALA A 252 88.92 -43.86 -10.99
CA ALA A 252 88.13 -43.84 -9.75
C ALA A 252 87.49 -42.47 -9.46
N VAL A 253 88.17 -41.38 -9.85
CA VAL A 253 87.68 -40.00 -9.70
C VAL A 253 86.48 -39.71 -10.63
N ASN A 254 86.51 -40.22 -11.86
CA ASN A 254 85.42 -40.05 -12.82
C ASN A 254 84.18 -40.87 -12.43
N MET A 255 84.38 -42.08 -11.89
CA MET A 255 83.28 -42.88 -11.33
C MET A 255 82.64 -42.19 -10.11
N ALA A 256 83.45 -41.64 -9.20
CA ALA A 256 82.96 -40.91 -8.05
C ALA A 256 82.15 -39.66 -8.45
N THR A 257 82.61 -38.93 -9.48
CA THR A 257 81.92 -37.74 -10.01
C THR A 257 80.60 -38.12 -10.69
N LEU A 258 80.57 -39.20 -11.48
CA LEU A 258 79.34 -39.71 -12.10
C LEU A 258 78.32 -40.15 -11.04
N ALA A 259 78.78 -40.88 -10.02
CA ALA A 259 77.93 -41.31 -8.91
C ALA A 259 77.37 -40.11 -8.11
N GLY A 260 78.18 -39.07 -7.87
CA GLY A 260 77.72 -37.84 -7.24
C GLY A 260 76.64 -37.11 -8.06
N LEU A 261 76.81 -37.04 -9.38
CA LEU A 261 75.80 -36.49 -10.29
C LEU A 261 74.52 -37.32 -10.31
N GLU A 262 74.61 -38.66 -10.33
CA GLU A 262 73.45 -39.55 -10.27
C GLU A 262 72.68 -39.40 -8.95
N ILE A 263 73.36 -39.29 -7.81
CA ILE A 263 72.72 -39.04 -6.51
C ILE A 263 71.99 -37.70 -6.51
N LEU A 264 72.60 -36.65 -7.08
CA LEU A 264 71.97 -35.34 -7.21
C LEU A 264 70.72 -35.38 -8.11
N LEU A 265 70.80 -36.08 -9.25
CA LEU A 265 69.66 -36.28 -10.15
C LEU A 265 68.54 -37.10 -9.50
N LEU A 266 68.88 -38.14 -8.72
CA LEU A 266 67.92 -38.90 -7.92
C LEU A 266 67.22 -38.03 -6.87
N TYR A 267 67.93 -37.10 -6.25
CA TYR A 267 67.34 -36.14 -5.32
C TYR A 267 66.32 -35.24 -6.03
N PHE A 268 66.68 -34.64 -7.17
CA PHE A 268 65.75 -33.81 -7.93
C PHE A 268 64.56 -34.61 -8.48
N PHE A 269 64.79 -35.85 -8.90
CA PHE A 269 63.72 -36.76 -9.31
C PHE A 269 62.75 -37.03 -8.15
N ARG A 270 63.27 -37.27 -6.94
CA ARG A 270 62.45 -37.45 -5.73
C ARG A 270 61.62 -36.21 -5.40
N VAL A 271 62.21 -35.02 -5.47
CA VAL A 271 61.51 -33.75 -5.23
C VAL A 271 60.41 -33.53 -6.28
N ALA A 272 60.70 -33.75 -7.56
CA ALA A 272 59.72 -33.66 -8.62
C ALA A 272 58.57 -34.67 -8.42
N LEU A 273 58.88 -35.90 -8.00
CA LEU A 273 57.89 -36.94 -7.73
C LEU A 273 57.00 -36.58 -6.54
N GLN A 274 57.57 -35.99 -5.48
CA GLN A 274 56.81 -35.49 -4.34
C GLN A 274 55.87 -34.35 -4.74
N ASN A 275 56.34 -33.40 -5.56
CA ASN A 275 55.48 -32.34 -6.10
C ASN A 275 54.35 -32.90 -6.97
N PHE A 276 54.62 -33.92 -7.80
CA PHE A 276 53.59 -34.59 -8.59
C PHE A 276 52.51 -35.25 -7.72
N ARG A 277 52.92 -35.95 -6.65
CA ARG A 277 52.00 -36.56 -5.67
C ARG A 277 51.17 -35.49 -4.96
N SER A 278 51.79 -34.38 -4.56
CA SER A 278 51.11 -33.24 -3.93
C SER A 278 50.03 -32.64 -4.84
N ILE A 279 50.35 -32.38 -6.12
CA ILE A 279 49.38 -31.86 -7.11
C ILE A 279 48.23 -32.85 -7.30
N LYS A 280 48.50 -34.16 -7.31
CA LYS A 280 47.45 -35.19 -7.39
C LYS A 280 46.52 -35.14 -6.17
N ALA A 281 47.06 -35.02 -4.96
CA ALA A 281 46.26 -34.89 -3.74
C ALA A 281 45.38 -33.62 -3.75
N GLN A 282 45.94 -32.49 -4.20
CA GLN A 282 45.19 -31.23 -4.36
C GLN A 282 44.03 -31.38 -5.37
N LEU A 283 44.25 -32.07 -6.50
CA LEU A 283 43.21 -32.32 -7.49
C LEU A 283 42.05 -33.16 -6.92
N ILE A 284 42.34 -34.19 -6.12
CA ILE A 284 41.31 -35.01 -5.46
C ILE A 284 40.48 -34.15 -4.50
N GLN A 285 41.12 -33.27 -3.74
CA GLN A 285 40.41 -32.36 -2.83
C GLN A 285 39.55 -31.32 -3.57
N ILE A 286 40.00 -30.83 -4.73
CA ILE A 286 39.20 -29.93 -5.57
C ILE A 286 38.01 -30.68 -6.19
N ASP A 287 38.23 -31.89 -6.70
CA ASP A 287 37.17 -32.72 -7.28
C ASP A 287 36.08 -33.04 -6.25
N LEU A 288 36.46 -33.33 -4.99
CA LEU A 288 35.48 -33.49 -3.91
C LEU A 288 34.63 -32.24 -3.69
N ARG A 289 35.26 -31.06 -3.59
CA ARG A 289 34.53 -29.79 -3.38
C ARG A 289 33.60 -29.49 -4.56
N MET A 290 34.03 -29.76 -5.78
CA MET A 290 33.19 -29.63 -6.98
C MET A 290 31.97 -30.56 -6.92
N THR A 291 32.16 -31.84 -6.59
CA THR A 291 31.06 -32.81 -6.43
C THR A 291 30.10 -32.39 -5.31
N LEU A 292 30.63 -31.86 -4.19
CA LEU A 292 29.83 -31.35 -3.08
C LEU A 292 28.98 -30.13 -3.46
N CYS A 293 29.54 -29.16 -4.20
CA CYS A 293 28.78 -28.01 -4.69
C CYS A 293 27.67 -28.41 -5.67
N GLN A 294 27.93 -29.38 -6.57
CA GLN A 294 26.90 -29.94 -7.46
C GLN A 294 25.80 -30.69 -6.69
N PHE A 295 26.19 -31.42 -5.64
CA PHE A 295 25.25 -32.16 -4.80
C PHE A 295 24.39 -31.21 -3.94
N VAL A 296 24.96 -30.10 -3.44
CA VAL A 296 24.22 -29.17 -2.58
C VAL A 296 23.17 -28.35 -3.27
N GLN A 297 23.29 -28.09 -4.58
CA GLN A 297 22.18 -27.49 -5.32
C GLN A 297 20.91 -28.36 -5.24
N ASN A 298 21.05 -29.70 -5.23
CA ASN A 298 19.95 -30.64 -5.05
C ASN A 298 19.62 -30.89 -3.56
N TYR A 299 20.59 -30.79 -2.66
CA TYR A 299 20.39 -31.00 -1.21
C TYR A 299 19.84 -29.76 -0.49
N ALA A 300 20.05 -28.54 -0.96
CA ALA A 300 19.48 -27.33 -0.34
C ALA A 300 17.94 -27.35 -0.43
N GLU A 301 17.40 -27.84 -1.55
CA GLU A 301 15.96 -28.11 -1.70
C GLU A 301 15.49 -29.26 -0.78
N TYR A 302 16.28 -30.34 -0.64
CA TYR A 302 15.96 -31.48 0.22
C TYR A 302 16.20 -31.22 1.73
N SER A 303 17.07 -30.29 2.10
CA SER A 303 17.43 -30.00 3.49
C SER A 303 16.49 -29.00 4.14
N LYS A 304 15.84 -28.11 3.36
CA LYS A 304 14.71 -27.30 3.87
C LYS A 304 13.58 -28.19 4.43
N SER A 305 13.37 -29.40 3.91
CA SER A 305 12.39 -30.37 4.47
C SER A 305 12.93 -31.22 5.62
N ILE A 306 14.26 -31.33 5.79
CA ILE A 306 14.92 -32.17 6.82
C ILE A 306 15.50 -31.34 7.99
N ARG A 307 15.57 -29.99 7.88
CA ARG A 307 16.18 -29.09 8.88
C ARG A 307 15.52 -29.14 10.26
N ALA A 308 14.30 -29.68 10.35
CA ALA A 308 13.64 -29.97 11.63
C ALA A 308 14.31 -31.14 12.41
N SER A 309 15.18 -31.93 11.78
CA SER A 309 15.58 -33.23 12.30
C SER A 309 17.09 -33.42 12.52
N ASN A 310 18.01 -32.75 11.80
CA ASN A 310 19.47 -32.98 11.98
C ASN A 310 20.37 -31.80 11.50
N SER A 311 20.70 -30.83 12.36
CA SER A 311 21.62 -29.71 12.02
C SER A 311 23.09 -30.13 11.87
N THR A 312 23.51 -31.21 12.53
CA THR A 312 24.90 -31.68 12.58
C THR A 312 25.49 -32.08 11.23
N VAL A 313 24.65 -32.42 10.24
CA VAL A 313 25.10 -32.83 8.90
C VAL A 313 25.54 -31.61 8.07
N LEU A 314 24.90 -30.46 8.27
CA LEU A 314 25.19 -29.22 7.55
C LEU A 314 26.54 -28.63 7.99
N ASP A 315 26.78 -28.60 9.30
CA ASP A 315 28.05 -28.11 9.86
C ASP A 315 29.25 -28.95 9.37
N ARG A 316 29.06 -30.26 9.22
CA ARG A 316 30.09 -31.17 8.69
C ARG A 316 30.33 -30.97 7.19
N PHE A 317 29.29 -30.65 6.43
CA PHE A 317 29.41 -30.30 5.03
C PHE A 317 30.21 -29.01 4.84
N GLU A 318 29.83 -27.94 5.55
CA GLU A 318 30.51 -26.64 5.47
C GLU A 318 31.99 -26.76 5.87
N GLN A 319 32.28 -27.55 6.91
CA GLN A 319 33.65 -27.84 7.32
C GLN A 319 34.48 -28.52 6.21
N ILE A 320 33.89 -29.42 5.42
CA ILE A 320 34.60 -30.10 4.32
C ILE A 320 34.81 -29.14 3.14
N VAL A 321 33.78 -28.37 2.76
CA VAL A 321 33.87 -27.42 1.63
C VAL A 321 34.87 -26.30 1.91
N PHE A 322 34.86 -25.72 3.11
CA PHE A 322 35.71 -24.59 3.47
C PHE A 322 37.04 -24.98 4.14
N SER A 323 37.33 -26.28 4.28
CA SER A 323 38.66 -26.73 4.74
C SER A 323 39.76 -26.24 3.80
N GLY A 324 40.96 -25.97 4.33
CA GLY A 324 42.13 -25.60 3.53
C GLY A 324 42.59 -26.74 2.61
N ILE A 325 43.21 -26.41 1.48
CA ILE A 325 43.80 -27.41 0.57
C ILE A 325 45.17 -27.81 1.12
N VAL A 326 45.31 -29.07 1.54
CA VAL A 326 46.55 -29.57 2.16
C VAL A 326 47.44 -30.26 1.12
N ASN A 327 48.76 -30.11 1.27
CA ASN A 327 49.77 -30.56 0.30
C ASN A 327 50.18 -32.04 0.43
N ASP A 328 49.80 -32.73 1.51
CA ASP A 328 50.26 -34.07 1.85
C ASP A 328 49.09 -35.07 1.91
N GLU A 329 49.30 -36.28 1.40
CA GLU A 329 48.27 -37.34 1.30
C GLU A 329 47.91 -37.91 2.69
N SER A 330 48.85 -37.83 3.64
CA SER A 330 48.69 -38.20 5.06
C SER A 330 48.06 -37.09 5.92
N ALA A 331 47.97 -35.87 5.39
CA ALA A 331 47.37 -34.71 6.04
C ALA A 331 46.02 -34.31 5.40
N ILE A 332 45.45 -35.21 4.59
CA ILE A 332 44.04 -35.18 4.24
C ILE A 332 43.30 -35.40 5.57
N PRO A 333 42.54 -34.41 6.09
CA PRO A 333 41.98 -34.50 7.43
C PRO A 333 41.08 -35.74 7.53
N SER A 334 41.07 -36.42 8.69
CA SER A 334 40.26 -37.62 8.97
C SER A 334 38.74 -37.41 8.83
N THR A 335 38.32 -36.21 8.45
CA THR A 335 36.98 -35.90 7.93
C THR A 335 36.70 -36.54 6.57
N PHE A 336 37.74 -36.92 5.81
CA PHE A 336 37.61 -37.71 4.57
C PHE A 336 37.22 -39.17 4.82
N ASP A 337 37.55 -39.75 5.98
CA ASP A 337 37.06 -41.08 6.42
C ASP A 337 35.55 -41.07 6.75
N GLY A 338 34.94 -39.88 6.80
CA GLY A 338 33.48 -39.72 6.87
C GLY A 338 32.75 -40.07 5.57
N LEU A 339 33.47 -40.29 4.45
CA LEU A 339 32.89 -40.72 3.17
C LEU A 339 32.15 -42.04 3.27
N ASP A 340 32.61 -42.99 4.11
CA ASP A 340 31.87 -44.24 4.34
C ASP A 340 30.51 -43.98 4.99
N LYS A 341 30.41 -43.00 5.90
CA LYS A 341 29.12 -42.61 6.50
C LYS A 341 28.23 -41.82 5.53
N VAL A 342 28.82 -41.03 4.64
CA VAL A 342 28.08 -40.31 3.57
C VAL A 342 27.59 -41.29 2.50
N ALA A 343 28.39 -42.29 2.14
CA ALA A 343 28.02 -43.39 1.24
C ALA A 343 26.92 -44.28 1.84
N ASP A 344 26.97 -44.55 3.14
CA ASP A 344 25.95 -45.32 3.86
C ASP A 344 24.63 -44.52 4.07
N LEU A 345 24.68 -43.19 3.99
CA LEU A 345 23.50 -42.32 3.92
C LEU A 345 22.95 -42.22 2.48
N LEU A 346 23.82 -42.16 1.46
CA LEU A 346 23.45 -42.22 0.05
C LEU A 346 22.78 -43.55 -0.32
N SER A 347 23.19 -44.65 0.30
CA SER A 347 22.58 -45.98 0.08
C SER A 347 21.18 -46.09 0.71
N LYS A 348 20.95 -45.44 1.86
CA LYS A 348 19.64 -45.39 2.54
C LYS A 348 18.61 -44.49 1.83
N LEU A 349 19.07 -43.53 1.02
CA LEU A 349 18.21 -42.64 0.21
C LEU A 349 17.83 -43.21 -1.16
N ARG A 350 18.47 -44.31 -1.61
CA ARG A 350 18.17 -44.98 -2.89
C ARG A 350 17.09 -46.07 -2.76
N LYS A 351 16.37 -46.13 -1.64
CA LYS A 351 15.32 -47.11 -1.38
C LYS A 351 13.95 -46.46 -1.25
#